data_AF-A0A9D6FNY1-F1
#
_entry.id   AF-A0A9D6FNY1-F1
#
_cell.length_a   1.000
_cell.length_b   1.000
_cell.length_c   1.000
_cell.angle_alpha   90.00
_cell.angle_beta   90.00
_cell.angle_gamma   90.00
#
_symmetry.space_group_name_H-M   'P 1'
#
loop_
_entity.id
_entity.type
_entity.pdbx_description
1 polymer ?
#
loop_
_entity_poly.entity_id
_entity_poly.type
_entity_poly.pdbx_seq_one_letter_code
_entity_poly.pdbx_strand_id
1 'polypeptide(L)'
;MKIRIDHKKRTLEGDCTILCQGKATKVDRKLSFQFLDGRIEKLLVDDEAVTNYACRPYPGLTEAQAKQYDLKELEVTVPAGIAARETFSIRVLYRDDDFYATAVNPEDGKPFSLGQIRESDAFSSHINYYPFLPHAGTNGDIFVITNLPDSVAVSSGKLVSCDPAADGFATFHYRTEHGSGLLPFPFAIGKYDAMEETACDGKTRIRICSLPGDAAFAKQKMPIVQDIFAMYVSLFGEYPFPELAIVETDPREGNIGLAAQSVIMLSRKVWFAATLDAKNTGLSNDALYVLADEINHQWNAYKVGSPNYLAEGISRYVDSLYGERLGGFATLKAHMQETAASFFHLVGKSGVEDKAICDPTVAPTLYFIKGAMALHMLRKMLGDESFKSGMRRYFTDFAGKATTLADFRSAFERSSGRRLDWFFAQWYERPGWPRLSVAWEPVSGTDRPEVGVTIVQKGPTLFRLEGFPVRLKHDRTAEDVDVTIEAVEKQTIRIGVSRQPQKLEFDPDGWFLRNLETGK
;
A
#
# COMPACT_ATOMS: atom_id res chain seq x y z
N MET A 1 18.79 4.12 16.56
CA MET A 1 17.76 4.66 17.47
C MET A 1 17.62 3.77 18.68
N LYS A 2 17.57 4.33 19.89
CA LYS A 2 17.23 3.61 21.13
C LYS A 2 15.91 4.13 21.68
N ILE A 3 15.05 3.24 22.12
CA ILE A 3 13.72 3.56 22.65
C ILE A 3 13.56 2.79 23.95
N ARG A 4 13.36 3.52 25.05
CA ARG A 4 13.12 2.96 26.38
C ARG A 4 11.67 3.16 26.76
N ILE A 5 11.00 2.05 27.05
CA ILE A 5 9.58 1.98 27.40
C ILE A 5 9.47 1.56 28.87
N ASP A 6 8.87 2.42 29.69
CA ASP A 6 8.49 2.07 31.07
C ASP A 6 6.98 1.81 31.11
N HIS A 7 6.59 0.55 31.19
CA HIS A 7 5.18 0.13 31.15
C HIS A 7 4.39 0.59 32.39
N LYS A 8 5.05 0.73 33.55
CA LYS A 8 4.40 1.16 34.81
C LYS A 8 4.13 2.66 34.78
N LYS A 9 5.06 3.44 34.24
CA LYS A 9 4.91 4.89 34.12
C LYS A 9 4.23 5.32 32.82
N ARG A 10 4.10 4.41 31.86
CA ARG A 10 3.61 4.64 30.49
C ARG A 10 4.43 5.66 29.71
N THR A 11 5.72 5.77 30.03
CA THR A 11 6.62 6.75 29.41
C THR A 11 7.43 6.12 28.28
N LEU A 12 7.69 6.92 27.25
CA LEU A 12 8.63 6.63 26.17
C LEU A 12 9.79 7.61 26.24
N GLU A 13 11.02 7.10 26.32
CA GLU A 13 12.24 7.91 26.23
C GLU A 13 13.03 7.46 24.99
N GLY A 14 13.41 8.40 24.14
CA GLY A 14 14.13 8.10 22.91
C GLY A 14 15.48 8.79 22.82
N ASP A 15 16.42 8.08 22.20
CA ASP A 15 17.76 8.54 21.84
C ASP A 15 17.99 8.18 20.36
N CYS A 16 17.70 9.13 19.49
CA CYS A 16 17.78 8.94 18.05
C CYS A 16 18.99 9.70 17.50
N THR A 17 19.93 8.97 16.91
CA THR A 17 21.02 9.54 16.12
C THR A 17 20.77 9.31 14.64
N ILE A 18 20.74 10.39 13.88
CA ILE A 18 20.59 10.41 12.43
C ILE A 18 21.95 10.80 11.84
N LEU A 19 22.49 9.94 10.99
CA LEU A 19 23.69 10.24 10.23
C LEU A 19 23.30 10.92 8.92
N CYS A 20 23.74 12.16 8.75
CA CYS A 20 23.45 12.97 7.57
C CYS A 20 24.68 13.04 6.67
N GLN A 21 24.47 13.04 5.35
CA GLN A 21 25.51 13.32 4.37
C GLN A 21 25.06 14.46 3.45
N GLY A 22 25.86 15.53 3.39
CA GLY A 22 25.55 16.68 2.54
C GLY A 22 25.57 16.32 1.05
N LYS A 23 24.61 16.83 0.26
CA LYS A 23 24.62 16.70 -1.21
C LYS A 23 25.83 17.42 -1.81
N ALA A 24 26.26 16.97 -2.99
CA ALA A 24 27.56 17.28 -3.60
C ALA A 24 27.88 18.77 -3.86
N THR A 25 26.91 19.69 -3.80
CA THR A 25 27.05 21.11 -4.20
C THR A 25 26.63 22.14 -3.14
N LYS A 26 25.85 21.77 -2.11
CA LYS A 26 25.39 22.68 -1.04
C LYS A 26 24.97 21.88 0.19
N VAL A 27 25.27 22.39 1.38
CA VAL A 27 24.68 21.91 2.64
C VAL A 27 23.36 22.65 2.85
N ASP A 28 22.25 21.91 2.89
CA ASP A 28 20.98 22.47 3.37
C ASP A 28 21.15 22.80 4.85
N ARG A 29 21.14 24.10 5.16
CA ARG A 29 21.39 24.60 6.53
C ARG A 29 20.19 24.40 7.46
N LYS A 30 19.06 23.97 6.91
CA LYS A 30 17.85 23.63 7.65
C LYS A 30 17.40 22.24 7.24
N LEU A 31 17.31 21.34 8.21
CA LEU A 31 16.79 19.99 8.03
C LEU A 31 15.48 19.86 8.80
N SER A 32 14.43 19.45 8.11
CA SER A 32 13.11 19.24 8.71
C SER A 32 12.85 17.76 8.90
N PHE A 33 12.57 17.36 10.14
CA PHE A 33 12.18 16.01 10.50
C PHE A 33 10.73 16.01 10.95
N GLN A 34 9.99 14.99 10.56
CA GLN A 34 8.68 14.75 11.13
C GLN A 34 8.83 14.09 12.50
N PHE A 35 8.01 14.53 13.47
CA PHE A 35 8.05 14.06 14.85
C PHE A 35 6.67 14.23 15.51
N LEU A 36 6.25 13.27 16.32
CA LEU A 36 5.07 13.35 17.18
C LEU A 36 5.40 14.24 18.39
N ASP A 37 4.40 14.75 19.13
CA ASP A 37 4.55 15.65 20.28
C ASP A 37 5.31 15.09 21.51
N GLY A 38 6.52 14.57 21.30
CA GLY A 38 7.48 14.33 22.37
C GLY A 38 8.14 15.64 22.80
N ARG A 39 8.38 15.77 24.10
CA ARG A 39 9.23 16.83 24.64
C ARG A 39 10.68 16.54 24.26
N ILE A 40 11.29 17.42 23.47
CA ILE A 40 12.73 17.36 23.19
C ILE A 40 13.46 17.76 24.46
N GLU A 41 14.24 16.84 25.02
CA GLU A 41 15.06 17.06 26.21
C GLU A 41 16.42 17.64 25.83
N LYS A 42 17.00 17.17 24.72
CA LYS A 42 18.28 17.65 24.23
C LYS A 42 18.42 17.40 22.73
N LEU A 43 19.00 18.36 22.02
CA LEU A 43 19.36 18.25 20.61
C LEU A 43 20.85 18.52 20.46
N LEU A 44 21.56 17.64 19.74
CA LEU A 44 22.98 17.78 19.47
C LEU A 44 23.26 17.66 17.97
N VAL A 45 24.25 18.42 17.48
CA VAL A 45 24.86 18.25 16.16
C VAL A 45 26.35 17.99 16.38
N ASP A 46 26.84 16.83 15.94
CA ASP A 46 28.22 16.36 16.23
C ASP A 46 28.61 16.51 17.71
N ASP A 47 27.73 16.02 18.58
CA ASP A 47 27.84 16.08 20.05
C ASP A 47 27.84 17.49 20.67
N GLU A 48 27.72 18.56 19.87
CA GLU A 48 27.52 19.92 20.35
C GLU A 48 26.03 20.23 20.53
N ALA A 49 25.66 20.74 21.71
CA ALA A 49 24.27 21.10 21.98
C ALA A 49 23.82 22.30 21.12
N VAL A 50 22.68 22.17 20.46
CA VAL A 50 22.07 23.25 19.68
C VAL A 50 20.71 23.65 20.28
N THR A 51 20.47 24.94 20.38
CA THR A 51 19.21 25.51 20.89
C THR A 51 18.34 26.10 19.79
N ASN A 52 18.87 26.23 18.57
CA ASN A 52 18.22 26.89 17.45
C ASN A 52 17.43 25.89 16.58
N TYR A 53 16.40 25.30 17.19
CA TYR A 53 15.42 24.44 16.52
C TYR A 53 14.01 24.96 16.74
N ALA A 54 13.07 24.57 15.87
CA ALA A 54 11.66 24.88 16.02
C ALA A 54 10.82 23.62 15.83
N CYS A 55 9.81 23.44 16.68
CA CYS A 55 8.72 22.50 16.44
C CYS A 55 7.54 23.29 15.86
N ARG A 56 7.17 23.01 14.60
CA ARG A 56 6.06 23.69 13.90
C ARG A 56 4.93 22.70 13.60
N PRO A 57 3.67 23.15 13.48
CA PRO A 57 2.62 22.31 12.91
C PRO A 57 3.01 21.81 11.51
N TYR A 58 2.64 20.58 11.17
CA TYR A 58 3.02 19.97 9.91
C TYR A 58 2.51 20.76 8.68
N PRO A 59 3.37 21.09 7.67
CA PRO A 59 2.97 21.87 6.51
C PRO A 59 1.90 21.19 5.63
N GLY A 60 0.91 21.95 5.17
CA GLY A 60 -0.08 21.48 4.18
C GLY A 60 -1.28 20.71 4.76
N LEU A 61 -1.30 20.45 6.07
CA LEU A 61 -2.50 20.00 6.77
C LEU A 61 -3.30 21.20 7.27
N THR A 62 -4.62 21.12 7.20
CA THR A 62 -5.50 22.05 7.92
C THR A 62 -5.22 21.95 9.42
N GLU A 63 -5.54 23.00 10.18
CA GLU A 63 -5.35 23.02 11.63
C GLU A 63 -6.09 21.86 12.33
N ALA A 64 -7.24 21.42 11.78
CA ALA A 64 -7.97 20.25 12.25
C ALA A 64 -7.22 18.92 11.96
N GLN A 65 -6.61 18.78 10.78
CA GLN A 65 -5.83 17.58 10.40
C GLN A 65 -4.49 17.51 11.13
N ALA A 66 -3.81 18.64 11.35
CA ALA A 66 -2.59 18.71 12.14
C ALA A 66 -2.86 18.37 13.62
N LYS A 67 -4.00 18.85 14.16
CA LYS A 67 -4.44 18.58 15.53
C LYS A 67 -4.89 17.14 15.77
N GLN A 68 -5.31 16.42 14.72
CA GLN A 68 -5.72 15.02 14.81
C GLN A 68 -4.56 14.09 15.22
N TYR A 69 -3.34 14.40 14.81
CA TYR A 69 -2.15 13.56 15.03
C TYR A 69 -1.05 14.25 15.82
N ASP A 70 -1.27 15.51 16.23
CA ASP A 70 -0.28 16.42 16.83
C ASP A 70 1.13 16.31 16.19
N LEU A 71 1.14 16.19 14.86
CA LEU A 71 2.37 16.04 14.09
C LEU A 71 3.09 17.37 14.02
N LYS A 72 4.33 17.34 14.49
CA LYS A 72 5.24 18.48 14.49
C LYS A 72 6.36 18.23 13.48
N GLU A 73 6.81 19.32 12.89
CA GLU A 73 8.03 19.38 12.12
C GLU A 73 9.13 19.93 13.02
N LEU A 74 10.16 19.14 13.28
CA LEU A 74 11.40 19.54 13.93
C LEU A 74 12.37 20.09 12.88
N GLU A 75 12.49 21.41 12.81
CA GLU A 75 13.47 22.10 11.96
C GLU A 75 14.79 22.28 12.74
N VAL A 76 15.85 21.61 12.32
CA VAL A 76 17.21 21.70 12.89
C VAL A 76 18.09 22.57 12.01
N THR A 77 18.73 23.58 12.60
CA THR A 77 19.72 24.41 11.90
C THR A 77 21.11 23.80 12.00
N VAL A 78 21.70 23.43 10.87
CA VAL A 78 23.05 22.84 10.80
C VAL A 78 24.11 23.96 10.97
N PRO A 79 25.05 23.86 11.92
CA PRO A 79 26.12 24.84 12.13
C PRO A 79 26.91 25.17 10.86
N ALA A 80 27.35 26.42 10.73
CA ALA A 80 28.02 26.92 9.51
C ALA A 80 29.35 26.21 9.20
N GLY A 81 30.00 25.63 10.22
CA GLY A 81 31.29 24.94 10.10
C GLY A 81 31.26 23.62 9.34
N ILE A 82 30.09 22.98 9.21
CA ILE A 82 29.95 21.72 8.46
C ILE A 82 30.04 22.00 6.96
N ALA A 83 30.99 21.36 6.29
CA ALA A 83 31.28 21.53 4.87
C ALA A 83 30.39 20.64 3.98
N ALA A 84 30.37 20.92 2.67
CA ALA A 84 29.69 20.05 1.71
C ALA A 84 30.36 18.67 1.65
N ARG A 85 29.57 17.60 1.55
CA ARG A 85 30.00 16.17 1.55
C ARG A 85 30.55 15.65 2.87
N GLU A 86 30.66 16.48 3.89
CA GLU A 86 30.96 16.03 5.24
C GLU A 86 29.78 15.25 5.81
N THR A 87 30.07 14.16 6.52
CA THR A 87 29.09 13.42 7.30
C THR A 87 29.03 14.03 8.68
N PHE A 88 27.83 14.30 9.16
CA PHE A 88 27.59 14.80 10.51
C PHE A 88 26.42 14.04 11.13
N SER A 89 26.31 14.13 12.44
CA SER A 89 25.26 13.47 13.22
C SER A 89 24.29 14.50 13.80
N ILE A 90 23.00 14.17 13.79
CA ILE A 90 21.98 14.84 14.59
C ILE A 90 21.50 13.85 15.63
N ARG A 91 21.67 14.17 16.91
CA ARG A 91 21.19 13.35 18.02
C ARG A 91 20.07 14.07 18.76
N VAL A 92 18.92 13.42 18.85
CA VAL A 92 17.73 13.93 19.53
C VAL A 92 17.41 13.02 20.70
N LEU A 93 17.43 13.60 21.90
CA LEU A 93 16.90 12.99 23.11
C LEU A 93 15.52 13.58 23.38
N TYR A 94 14.53 12.72 23.58
CA TYR A 94 13.14 13.13 23.72
C TYR A 94 12.37 12.20 24.64
N ARG A 95 11.23 12.70 25.12
CA ARG A 95 10.37 11.98 26.06
C ARG A 95 8.89 12.25 25.83
N ASP A 96 8.10 11.20 25.98
CA ASP A 96 6.64 11.24 26.08
C ASP A 96 6.22 10.66 27.44
N ASP A 97 5.42 11.40 28.19
CA ASP A 97 5.01 11.04 29.54
C ASP A 97 3.75 10.15 29.58
N ASP A 98 2.99 10.05 28.47
CA ASP A 98 1.89 9.10 28.31
C ASP A 98 1.58 8.79 26.83
N PHE A 99 2.45 8.00 26.21
CA PHE A 99 2.39 7.75 24.77
C PHE A 99 1.09 7.08 24.33
N TYR A 100 0.32 7.79 23.51
CA TYR A 100 -0.85 7.28 22.81
C TYR A 100 -1.04 8.03 21.49
N ALA A 101 -1.33 7.30 20.42
CA ALA A 101 -1.60 7.89 19.13
C ALA A 101 -2.72 7.18 18.40
N THR A 102 -3.53 7.98 17.69
CA THR A 102 -4.71 7.53 16.97
C THR A 102 -4.76 8.11 15.58
N ALA A 103 -5.52 7.44 14.73
CA ALA A 103 -5.91 7.88 13.39
C ALA A 103 -7.41 7.74 13.20
N VAL A 104 -7.92 8.30 12.11
CA VAL A 104 -9.31 8.09 11.69
C VAL A 104 -9.28 7.33 10.38
N ASN A 105 -10.02 6.23 10.32
CA ASN A 105 -10.15 5.43 9.11
C ASN A 105 -10.87 6.27 8.04
N PRO A 106 -10.27 6.48 6.85
CA PRO A 106 -10.86 7.30 5.81
C PRO A 106 -12.11 6.68 5.16
N GLU A 107 -12.31 5.37 5.27
CA GLU A 107 -13.48 4.68 4.70
C GLU A 107 -14.73 4.79 5.57
N ASP A 108 -14.60 4.73 6.90
CA ASP A 108 -15.75 4.70 7.83
C ASP A 108 -15.78 5.82 8.89
N GLY A 109 -14.74 6.65 8.95
CA GLY A 109 -14.64 7.78 9.87
C GLY A 109 -14.41 7.40 11.34
N LYS A 110 -14.16 6.13 11.66
CA LYS A 110 -13.93 5.70 13.06
C LYS A 110 -12.47 5.84 13.47
N PRO A 111 -12.20 6.19 14.74
CA PRO A 111 -10.84 6.22 15.27
C PRO A 111 -10.23 4.82 15.43
N PHE A 112 -8.91 4.72 15.28
CA PHE A 112 -8.13 3.52 15.58
C PHE A 112 -6.75 3.87 16.14
N SER A 113 -6.19 3.03 17.01
CA SER A 113 -4.89 3.27 17.64
C SER A 113 -3.71 2.96 16.71
N LEU A 114 -2.81 3.92 16.52
CA LEU A 114 -1.53 3.73 15.83
C LEU A 114 -0.36 3.43 16.79
N GLY A 115 -0.51 3.75 18.07
CA GLY A 115 0.48 3.40 19.09
C GLY A 115 -0.05 3.64 20.49
N GLN A 116 0.47 2.88 21.46
CA GLN A 116 0.08 2.96 22.86
C GLN A 116 1.12 2.30 23.76
N ILE A 117 1.17 2.73 25.03
CA ILE A 117 1.86 1.99 26.10
C ILE A 117 0.83 1.59 27.16
N ARG A 118 0.73 0.31 27.48
CA ARG A 118 -0.07 -0.25 28.58
C ARG A 118 0.84 -0.96 29.57
N GLU A 119 0.31 -1.31 30.75
CA GLU A 119 1.05 -2.13 31.71
C GLU A 119 1.35 -3.55 31.17
N SER A 120 0.53 -4.06 30.24
CA SER A 120 0.61 -5.41 29.68
C SER A 120 1.42 -5.53 28.38
N ASP A 121 1.52 -4.45 27.62
CA ASP A 121 2.08 -4.41 26.27
C ASP A 121 2.33 -2.97 25.82
N ALA A 122 3.05 -2.82 24.72
CA ALA A 122 3.19 -1.54 24.05
C ALA A 122 3.39 -1.77 22.55
N PHE A 123 2.90 -0.87 21.71
CA PHE A 123 3.25 -0.90 20.31
C PHE A 123 3.24 0.49 19.70
N SER A 124 3.94 0.61 18.58
CA SER A 124 3.85 1.72 17.66
C SER A 124 3.95 1.16 16.25
N SER A 125 2.86 1.27 15.51
CA SER A 125 2.73 0.73 14.16
C SER A 125 3.64 1.41 13.15
N HIS A 126 3.86 2.72 13.29
CA HIS A 126 4.78 3.54 12.47
C HIS A 126 4.62 5.04 12.74
N ILE A 127 4.04 5.46 13.88
CA ILE A 127 3.90 6.89 14.16
C ILE A 127 5.26 7.55 14.40
N ASN A 128 5.32 8.86 14.21
CA ASN A 128 6.55 9.65 14.24
C ASN A 128 7.10 9.85 15.66
N TYR A 129 7.03 8.84 16.52
CA TYR A 129 7.56 8.87 17.89
C TYR A 129 9.08 9.05 17.93
N TYR A 130 9.75 9.07 16.78
CA TYR A 130 11.15 9.44 16.60
C TYR A 130 11.28 10.43 15.44
N PRO A 131 12.26 11.34 15.46
CA PRO A 131 12.53 12.23 14.35
C PRO A 131 12.95 11.41 13.12
N PHE A 132 12.27 11.60 11.99
CA PHE A 132 12.63 10.94 10.74
C PHE A 132 12.43 11.86 9.53
N LEU A 133 13.12 11.52 8.44
CA LEU A 133 12.99 12.21 7.16
C LEU A 133 12.22 11.32 6.18
N PRO A 134 10.98 11.71 5.80
CA PRO A 134 10.24 10.98 4.78
C PRO A 134 11.02 10.87 3.47
N HIS A 135 10.85 9.73 2.80
CA HIS A 135 11.37 9.41 1.47
C HIS A 135 12.90 9.36 1.34
N ALA A 136 13.64 9.40 2.44
CA ALA A 136 15.10 9.38 2.43
C ALA A 136 15.74 7.99 2.39
N GLY A 137 14.97 6.90 2.52
CA GLY A 137 15.49 5.53 2.45
C GLY A 137 16.32 5.18 3.68
N THR A 138 15.76 5.27 4.88
CA THR A 138 16.49 5.15 6.15
C THR A 138 16.62 3.71 6.62
N ASN A 139 17.84 3.32 7.03
CA ASN A 139 18.17 2.03 7.62
C ASN A 139 18.97 2.22 8.93
N GLY A 140 19.28 1.13 9.63
CA GLY A 140 20.18 1.19 10.79
C GLY A 140 19.78 0.30 11.97
N ASP A 141 20.37 0.60 13.12
CA ASP A 141 20.19 -0.12 14.38
C ASP A 141 19.03 0.45 15.20
N ILE A 142 18.21 -0.46 15.73
CA ILE A 142 17.01 -0.19 16.53
C ILE A 142 17.18 -0.94 17.85
N PHE A 143 17.15 -0.22 18.97
CA PHE A 143 17.21 -0.81 20.30
C PHE A 143 15.89 -0.56 21.00
N VAL A 144 15.10 -1.62 21.21
CA VAL A 144 13.86 -1.57 22.00
C VAL A 144 14.20 -2.03 23.42
N ILE A 145 14.02 -1.14 24.39
CA ILE A 145 14.41 -1.34 25.79
C ILE A 145 13.15 -1.30 26.63
N THR A 146 12.86 -2.34 27.41
CA THR A 146 11.60 -2.47 28.15
C THR A 146 11.76 -3.08 29.52
N ASN A 147 10.96 -2.61 30.49
CA ASN A 147 10.82 -3.22 31.81
C ASN A 147 9.67 -4.23 31.93
N LEU A 148 9.02 -4.61 30.82
CA LEU A 148 8.00 -5.65 30.84
C LEU A 148 8.67 -7.02 31.00
N PRO A 149 8.46 -7.73 32.13
CA PRO A 149 9.10 -9.02 32.38
C PRO A 149 8.59 -10.09 31.42
N ASP A 150 9.46 -11.04 31.07
CA ASP A 150 9.15 -12.18 30.18
C ASP A 150 8.53 -11.77 28.84
N SER A 151 8.88 -10.59 28.35
CA SER A 151 8.37 -10.04 27.10
C SER A 151 9.27 -10.36 25.92
N VAL A 152 8.70 -10.23 24.73
CA VAL A 152 9.41 -10.19 23.46
C VAL A 152 9.15 -8.83 22.84
N ALA A 153 10.18 -8.18 22.34
CA ALA A 153 10.04 -7.02 21.46
C ALA A 153 10.25 -7.43 20.00
N VAL A 154 9.39 -6.94 19.12
CA VAL A 154 9.45 -7.10 17.67
C VAL A 154 9.61 -5.73 17.02
N SER A 155 10.54 -5.62 16.07
CA SER A 155 10.80 -4.42 15.28
C SER A 155 11.34 -4.80 13.89
N SER A 156 11.61 -3.81 13.04
CA SER A 156 12.04 -4.03 11.67
C SER A 156 13.44 -4.63 11.55
N GLY A 157 13.62 -5.46 10.52
CA GLY A 157 14.88 -6.10 10.20
C GLY A 157 15.14 -7.35 11.03
N LYS A 158 16.42 -7.66 11.23
CA LYS A 158 16.90 -8.87 11.91
C LYS A 158 17.16 -8.59 13.38
N LEU A 159 16.67 -9.47 14.27
CA LEU A 159 17.10 -9.49 15.66
C LEU A 159 18.58 -9.91 15.74
N VAL A 160 19.44 -9.01 16.24
CA VAL A 160 20.89 -9.19 16.37
C VAL A 160 21.24 -9.75 17.75
N SER A 161 20.67 -9.18 18.81
CA SER A 161 20.89 -9.61 20.19
C SER A 161 19.70 -9.30 21.08
N CYS A 162 19.60 -10.03 22.18
CA CYS A 162 18.66 -9.78 23.27
C CYS A 162 19.46 -9.86 24.57
N ASP A 163 19.70 -8.70 25.17
CA ASP A 163 20.39 -8.60 26.45
C ASP A 163 19.36 -8.64 27.58
N PRO A 164 19.53 -9.57 28.55
CA PRO A 164 18.60 -9.68 29.67
C PRO A 164 18.63 -8.44 30.56
N ALA A 165 17.59 -8.28 31.38
CA ALA A 165 17.38 -7.12 32.23
C ALA A 165 18.43 -6.96 33.34
N ALA A 166 19.59 -6.37 33.03
CA ALA A 166 20.65 -6.11 34.01
C ALA A 166 20.29 -4.98 35.00
N ASP A 167 19.54 -3.97 34.56
CA ASP A 167 19.05 -2.82 35.34
C ASP A 167 17.52 -2.84 35.53
N GLY A 168 16.89 -4.00 35.33
CA GLY A 168 15.43 -4.14 35.27
C GLY A 168 14.82 -3.83 33.90
N PHE A 169 15.63 -3.55 32.86
CA PHE A 169 15.18 -3.39 31.48
C PHE A 169 15.90 -4.34 30.53
N ALA A 170 15.15 -5.17 29.81
CA ALA A 170 15.69 -5.99 28.72
C ALA A 170 15.93 -5.12 27.48
N THR A 171 16.97 -5.42 26.71
CA THR A 171 17.31 -4.69 25.47
C THR A 171 17.27 -5.63 24.27
N PHE A 172 16.42 -5.32 23.29
CA PHE A 172 16.33 -6.02 22.03
C PHE A 172 16.96 -5.17 20.93
N HIS A 173 18.04 -5.67 20.34
CA HIS A 173 18.75 -4.99 19.26
C HIS A 173 18.34 -5.59 17.92
N TYR A 174 17.63 -4.80 17.12
CA TYR A 174 17.30 -5.09 15.74
C TYR A 174 18.18 -4.27 14.79
N ARG A 175 18.42 -4.79 13.59
CA ARG A 175 19.12 -4.08 12.53
C ARG A 175 18.40 -4.30 11.21
N THR A 176 18.13 -3.21 10.51
CA THR A 176 17.69 -3.23 9.12
C THR A 176 18.78 -2.65 8.22
N GLU A 177 19.10 -3.36 7.14
CA GLU A 177 20.06 -2.91 6.13
C GLU A 177 19.35 -2.30 4.92
N HIS A 178 18.07 -2.63 4.74
CA HIS A 178 17.26 -2.10 3.66
C HIS A 178 16.59 -0.80 4.12
N GLY A 179 16.90 0.30 3.44
CA GLY A 179 16.25 1.57 3.71
C GLY A 179 14.83 1.59 3.14
N SER A 180 13.83 1.96 3.94
CA SER A 180 12.53 2.37 3.38
C SER A 180 12.44 3.89 3.35
N GLY A 181 11.86 4.41 2.27
CA GLY A 181 11.47 5.82 2.19
C GLY A 181 10.27 6.15 3.06
N LEU A 182 9.68 5.18 3.75
CA LEU A 182 8.48 5.34 4.57
C LEU A 182 8.74 4.69 5.92
N LEU A 183 8.62 5.51 6.98
CA LEU A 183 8.42 5.15 8.38
C LEU A 183 9.05 3.82 8.82
N PRO A 184 10.38 3.75 8.96
CA PRO A 184 11.12 2.49 8.97
C PRO A 184 11.08 1.67 10.27
N PHE A 185 10.74 2.26 11.43
CA PHE A 185 11.01 1.65 12.73
C PHE A 185 9.75 1.53 13.60
N PRO A 186 8.88 0.53 13.38
CA PRO A 186 7.81 0.16 14.30
C PRO A 186 8.38 -0.55 15.54
N PHE A 187 7.56 -0.71 16.58
CA PHE A 187 7.83 -1.72 17.61
C PHE A 187 6.55 -2.32 18.16
N ALA A 188 6.63 -3.56 18.63
CA ALA A 188 5.59 -4.19 19.45
C ALA A 188 6.26 -4.96 20.59
N ILE A 189 5.74 -4.83 21.80
CA ILE A 189 6.27 -5.40 23.04
C ILE A 189 5.11 -6.09 23.74
N GLY A 190 5.27 -7.37 24.03
CA GLY A 190 4.24 -8.15 24.71
C GLY A 190 4.76 -9.51 25.12
N LYS A 191 3.93 -10.26 25.85
CA LYS A 191 4.18 -11.66 26.15
C LYS A 191 3.64 -12.50 25.00
N TYR A 192 4.49 -12.80 24.02
CA TYR A 192 4.06 -13.44 22.78
C TYR A 192 4.40 -14.94 22.75
N ASP A 193 3.43 -15.73 22.28
CA ASP A 193 3.68 -17.07 21.75
C ASP A 193 4.06 -16.92 20.27
N ALA A 194 5.29 -17.30 19.90
CA ALA A 194 5.80 -17.14 18.54
C ALA A 194 5.83 -18.48 17.78
N MET A 195 5.27 -18.48 16.58
CA MET A 195 5.41 -19.57 15.60
C MET A 195 6.26 -19.08 14.43
N GLU A 196 7.25 -19.88 14.01
CA GLU A 196 8.16 -19.54 12.92
C GLU A 196 8.22 -20.65 11.87
N GLU A 197 8.21 -20.25 10.60
CA GLU A 197 8.49 -21.14 9.47
C GLU A 197 9.41 -20.44 8.45
N THR A 198 10.13 -21.23 7.65
CA THR A 198 10.85 -20.70 6.49
C THR A 198 9.88 -20.53 5.33
N ALA A 199 9.96 -19.40 4.64
CA ALA A 199 9.11 -19.09 3.50
C ALA A 199 9.46 -19.95 2.27
N CYS A 200 8.61 -19.91 1.24
CA CYS A 200 8.80 -20.65 0.00
C CYS A 200 10.09 -20.29 -0.77
N ASP A 201 10.74 -19.17 -0.44
CA ASP A 201 12.02 -18.75 -1.04
C ASP A 201 13.26 -19.39 -0.39
N GLY A 202 13.06 -20.18 0.68
CA GLY A 202 14.12 -20.90 1.40
C GLY A 202 15.04 -20.04 2.26
N LYS A 203 14.79 -18.73 2.41
CA LYS A 203 15.66 -17.82 3.16
C LYS A 203 14.92 -16.85 4.08
N THR A 204 13.70 -16.46 3.73
CA THR A 204 12.91 -15.53 4.54
C THR A 204 12.27 -16.30 5.70
N ARG A 205 12.37 -15.76 6.91
CA ARG A 205 11.62 -16.28 8.06
C ARG A 205 10.25 -15.62 8.11
N ILE A 206 9.19 -16.40 8.21
CA ILE A 206 7.85 -15.89 8.55
C ILE A 206 7.61 -16.20 10.01
N ARG A 207 7.31 -15.18 10.81
CA ARG A 207 7.07 -15.28 12.25
C ARG A 207 5.69 -14.72 12.58
N ILE A 208 4.86 -15.49 13.26
CA ILE A 208 3.57 -15.03 13.78
C ILE A 208 3.65 -15.01 15.31
N CYS A 209 3.53 -13.83 15.90
CA CYS A 209 3.55 -13.59 17.34
C CYS A 209 2.13 -13.35 17.83
N SER A 210 1.52 -14.31 18.52
CA SER A 210 0.18 -14.19 19.11
C SER A 210 0.26 -13.87 20.60
N LEU A 211 -0.76 -13.19 21.12
CA LEU A 211 -0.94 -12.99 22.56
C LEU A 211 -1.22 -14.34 23.26
N PRO A 212 -1.01 -14.43 24.58
CA PRO A 212 -1.17 -15.70 25.30
C PRO A 212 -2.60 -16.23 25.17
N GLY A 213 -2.72 -17.49 24.75
CA GLY A 213 -4.00 -18.16 24.51
C GLY A 213 -4.47 -18.15 23.05
N ASP A 214 -3.83 -17.37 22.17
CA ASP A 214 -4.21 -17.24 20.77
C ASP A 214 -3.28 -18.01 19.80
N ALA A 215 -2.32 -18.78 20.32
CA ALA A 215 -1.36 -19.57 19.53
C ALA A 215 -1.99 -20.54 18.52
N ALA A 216 -3.19 -21.05 18.80
CA ALA A 216 -3.93 -21.90 17.86
C ALA A 216 -4.31 -21.15 16.57
N PHE A 217 -4.61 -19.84 16.67
CA PHE A 217 -4.91 -19.01 15.52
C PHE A 217 -3.67 -18.82 14.64
N ALA A 218 -2.50 -18.54 15.23
CA ALA A 218 -1.24 -18.43 14.50
C ALA A 218 -0.97 -19.70 13.65
N LYS A 219 -1.17 -20.88 14.24
CA LYS A 219 -1.03 -22.18 13.56
C LYS A 219 -2.01 -22.35 12.40
N GLN A 220 -3.26 -21.92 12.56
CA GLN A 220 -4.26 -21.97 11.49
C GLN A 220 -3.90 -21.03 10.32
N LYS A 221 -3.28 -19.89 10.63
CA LYS A 221 -3.01 -18.80 9.69
C LYS A 221 -1.73 -18.96 8.89
N MET A 222 -0.72 -19.63 9.45
CA MET A 222 0.59 -19.78 8.80
C MET A 222 0.51 -20.29 7.35
N PRO A 223 -0.28 -21.33 7.00
CA PRO A 223 -0.38 -21.78 5.61
C PRO A 223 -0.94 -20.73 4.64
N ILE A 224 -1.84 -19.86 5.12
CA ILE A 224 -2.43 -18.77 4.33
C ILE A 224 -1.38 -17.68 4.09
N VAL A 225 -0.63 -17.31 5.13
CA VAL A 225 0.48 -16.36 5.02
C VAL A 225 1.52 -16.86 4.01
N GLN A 226 1.87 -18.14 4.07
CA GLN A 226 2.78 -18.78 3.11
C GLN A 226 2.27 -18.72 1.66
N ASP A 227 0.98 -18.96 1.43
CA ASP A 227 0.39 -18.92 0.09
C ASP A 227 0.36 -17.50 -0.50
N ILE A 228 -0.04 -16.50 0.30
CA ILE A 228 0.00 -15.08 -0.08
C ILE A 228 1.44 -14.65 -0.38
N PHE A 229 2.37 -14.98 0.51
CA PHE A 229 3.79 -14.66 0.32
C PHE A 229 4.34 -15.27 -0.98
N ALA A 230 4.01 -16.54 -1.27
CA ALA A 230 4.41 -17.19 -2.51
C ALA A 230 3.82 -16.52 -3.76
N MET A 231 2.56 -16.07 -3.70
CA MET A 231 1.95 -15.29 -4.78
C MET A 231 2.71 -13.99 -5.02
N TYR A 232 3.09 -13.26 -3.98
CA TYR A 232 3.82 -12.00 -4.12
C TYR A 232 5.27 -12.18 -4.55
N VAL A 233 5.97 -13.21 -4.08
CA VAL A 233 7.29 -13.56 -4.64
C VAL A 233 7.18 -13.85 -6.14
N SER A 234 6.12 -14.55 -6.56
CA SER A 234 5.86 -14.76 -7.98
C SER A 234 5.55 -13.45 -8.70
N LEU A 235 4.67 -12.58 -8.20
CA LEU A 235 4.23 -11.39 -8.93
C LEU A 235 5.25 -10.24 -8.91
N PHE A 236 5.94 -10.04 -7.79
CA PHE A 236 6.79 -8.89 -7.51
C PHE A 236 8.29 -9.23 -7.46
N GLY A 237 8.63 -10.53 -7.43
CA GLY A 237 9.99 -10.99 -7.24
C GLY A 237 10.42 -11.01 -5.77
N GLU A 238 11.71 -11.15 -5.56
CA GLU A 238 12.32 -11.39 -4.25
C GLU A 238 11.82 -10.46 -3.13
N TYR A 239 11.58 -11.02 -1.95
CA TYR A 239 11.31 -10.29 -0.72
C TYR A 239 12.62 -9.69 -0.16
N PRO A 240 12.68 -8.39 0.18
CA PRO A 240 13.95 -7.73 0.46
C PRO A 240 14.41 -7.83 1.93
N PHE A 241 13.59 -8.38 2.83
CA PHE A 241 13.87 -8.41 4.27
C PHE A 241 14.17 -9.83 4.74
N PRO A 242 14.98 -10.01 5.81
CA PRO A 242 15.34 -11.35 6.31
C PRO A 242 14.16 -12.06 7.01
N GLU A 243 13.16 -11.30 7.44
CA GLU A 243 12.01 -11.78 8.19
C GLU A 243 10.76 -11.01 7.77
N LEU A 244 9.60 -11.66 7.84
CA LEU A 244 8.30 -11.02 7.92
C LEU A 244 7.65 -11.43 9.26
N ALA A 245 7.51 -10.48 10.17
CA ALA A 245 6.81 -10.69 11.43
C ALA A 245 5.35 -10.23 11.32
N ILE A 246 4.39 -11.06 11.75
CA ILE A 246 2.99 -10.69 11.94
C ILE A 246 2.72 -10.74 13.44
N VAL A 247 2.40 -9.61 14.03
CA VAL A 247 2.30 -9.45 15.48
C VAL A 247 0.88 -9.11 15.87
N GLU A 248 0.36 -9.85 16.84
CA GLU A 248 -0.90 -9.53 17.48
C GLU A 248 -0.74 -8.30 18.36
N THR A 249 -1.61 -7.32 18.11
CA THR A 249 -1.70 -6.11 18.92
C THR A 249 -3.13 -5.95 19.40
N ASP A 250 -3.33 -5.60 20.66
CA ASP A 250 -4.66 -5.35 21.20
C ASP A 250 -4.83 -3.83 21.44
N PRO A 251 -5.28 -3.07 20.41
CA PRO A 251 -5.41 -1.63 20.52
C PRO A 251 -6.51 -1.27 21.52
N ARG A 252 -6.32 -0.16 22.25
CA ARG A 252 -7.35 0.41 23.14
C ARG A 252 -8.59 0.84 22.39
N GLU A 253 -8.40 1.31 21.16
CA GLU A 253 -9.47 1.85 20.32
C GLU A 253 -9.32 1.41 18.87
N GLY A 254 -10.46 1.09 18.27
CA GLY A 254 -10.52 0.62 16.89
C GLY A 254 -9.90 -0.76 16.71
N ASN A 255 -9.77 -1.11 15.45
CA ASN A 255 -9.37 -2.42 14.97
C ASN A 255 -8.31 -2.15 13.92
N ILE A 256 -7.15 -2.80 13.99
CA ILE A 256 -6.01 -2.44 13.14
C ILE A 256 -5.55 -3.61 12.29
N GLY A 257 -5.33 -3.32 11.01
CA GLY A 257 -4.31 -3.95 10.18
C GLY A 257 -3.35 -2.83 9.77
N LEU A 258 -2.06 -2.99 10.04
CA LEU A 258 -1.05 -2.00 9.70
C LEU A 258 0.27 -2.69 9.36
N ALA A 259 0.75 -2.46 8.15
CA ALA A 259 2.06 -2.89 7.71
C ALA A 259 3.11 -1.82 7.99
N ALA A 260 4.21 -2.25 8.57
CA ALA A 260 5.48 -1.57 8.68
C ALA A 260 6.57 -2.40 7.98
N GLN A 261 7.77 -1.85 7.83
CA GLN A 261 8.88 -2.58 7.23
C GLN A 261 9.11 -3.91 7.99
N SER A 262 8.99 -5.05 7.30
CA SER A 262 9.15 -6.41 7.84
C SER A 262 8.27 -6.77 9.06
N VAL A 263 7.32 -5.93 9.45
CA VAL A 263 6.45 -6.13 10.62
C VAL A 263 5.03 -5.73 10.25
N ILE A 264 4.07 -6.60 10.44
CA ILE A 264 2.65 -6.34 10.27
C ILE A 264 1.98 -6.46 11.62
N MET A 265 1.20 -5.47 12.03
CA MET A 265 0.43 -5.48 13.26
C MET A 265 -1.05 -5.70 12.93
N LEU A 266 -1.60 -6.81 13.42
CA LEU A 266 -2.99 -7.16 13.22
C LEU A 266 -3.69 -7.29 14.57
N SER A 267 -4.87 -6.70 14.70
CA SER A 267 -5.64 -6.86 15.92
C SER A 267 -6.28 -8.22 16.04
N ARG A 268 -6.52 -8.61 17.30
CA ARG A 268 -7.23 -9.86 17.61
C ARG A 268 -8.53 -9.99 16.84
N LYS A 269 -9.34 -8.94 16.88
CA LYS A 269 -10.69 -8.93 16.29
C LYS A 269 -10.68 -8.79 14.77
N VAL A 270 -9.73 -8.06 14.18
CA VAL A 270 -9.62 -7.97 12.71
C VAL A 270 -9.15 -9.29 12.12
N TRP A 271 -8.21 -9.95 12.79
CA TRP A 271 -7.52 -11.07 12.18
C TRP A 271 -7.36 -12.30 13.07
N PHE A 272 -6.65 -12.23 14.22
CA PHE A 272 -6.27 -13.46 14.96
C PHE A 272 -7.47 -14.32 15.35
N ALA A 273 -8.49 -13.75 15.97
CA ALA A 273 -9.72 -14.45 16.31
C ALA A 273 -10.76 -14.49 15.18
N ALA A 274 -10.53 -13.80 14.06
CA ALA A 274 -11.41 -13.84 12.89
C ALA A 274 -11.27 -15.18 12.17
N THR A 275 -12.41 -15.76 11.78
CA THR A 275 -12.45 -16.94 10.93
C THR A 275 -11.94 -16.57 9.54
N LEU A 276 -10.82 -17.16 9.15
CA LEU A 276 -10.34 -17.11 7.78
C LEU A 276 -10.85 -18.37 7.06
N ASP A 277 -11.82 -18.18 6.17
CA ASP A 277 -12.25 -19.24 5.26
C ASP A 277 -11.63 -19.01 3.89
N ALA A 278 -10.52 -19.69 3.58
CA ALA A 278 -9.90 -19.62 2.27
C ALA A 278 -10.81 -20.16 1.13
N LYS A 279 -11.96 -20.79 1.45
CA LYS A 279 -12.98 -21.18 0.48
C LYS A 279 -14.02 -20.09 0.24
N ASN A 280 -14.18 -19.13 1.16
CA ASN A 280 -14.98 -17.94 0.90
C ASN A 280 -14.15 -16.95 0.07
N THR A 281 -14.33 -17.02 -1.25
CA THR A 281 -13.62 -16.16 -2.20
C THR A 281 -14.39 -14.89 -2.53
N GLY A 282 -15.41 -14.49 -1.77
CA GLY A 282 -16.09 -13.21 -1.98
C GLY A 282 -15.37 -12.06 -1.26
N LEU A 283 -15.63 -10.80 -1.65
CA LEU A 283 -15.05 -9.61 -0.99
C LEU A 283 -15.46 -9.44 0.48
N SER A 284 -16.45 -10.21 0.95
CA SER A 284 -16.86 -10.25 2.37
C SER A 284 -15.88 -10.98 3.30
N ASN A 285 -14.79 -11.54 2.77
CA ASN A 285 -13.74 -12.17 3.55
C ASN A 285 -12.69 -11.15 4.04
N ASP A 286 -13.15 -10.16 4.82
CA ASP A 286 -12.37 -8.98 5.19
C ASP A 286 -11.00 -9.33 5.79
N ALA A 287 -10.94 -10.30 6.70
CA ALA A 287 -9.70 -10.70 7.36
C ALA A 287 -8.67 -11.29 6.38
N LEU A 288 -9.11 -11.95 5.30
CA LEU A 288 -8.22 -12.51 4.29
C LEU A 288 -7.61 -11.40 3.43
N TYR A 289 -8.42 -10.45 2.98
CA TYR A 289 -7.94 -9.35 2.15
C TYR A 289 -7.11 -8.35 2.94
N VAL A 290 -7.47 -8.05 4.19
CA VAL A 290 -6.57 -7.28 5.08
C VAL A 290 -5.20 -7.94 5.18
N LEU A 291 -5.15 -9.27 5.37
CA LEU A 291 -3.85 -9.96 5.39
C LEU A 291 -3.09 -9.84 4.07
N ALA A 292 -3.78 -10.01 2.94
CA ALA A 292 -3.16 -9.89 1.63
C ALA A 292 -2.63 -8.47 1.39
N ASP A 293 -3.41 -7.45 1.71
CA ASP A 293 -3.10 -6.03 1.63
C ASP A 293 -1.85 -5.67 2.45
N GLU A 294 -1.82 -6.05 3.74
CA GLU A 294 -0.69 -5.73 4.62
C GLU A 294 0.62 -6.43 4.21
N ILE A 295 0.55 -7.68 3.70
CA ILE A 295 1.74 -8.37 3.20
C ILE A 295 2.22 -7.72 1.88
N ASN A 296 1.30 -7.25 1.04
CA ASN A 296 1.66 -6.56 -0.21
C ASN A 296 2.42 -5.25 0.06
N HIS A 297 2.12 -4.55 1.15
CA HIS A 297 2.84 -3.32 1.53
C HIS A 297 4.34 -3.52 1.72
N GLN A 298 4.78 -4.73 2.03
CA GLN A 298 6.20 -5.06 2.09
C GLN A 298 6.94 -4.84 0.75
N TRP A 299 6.24 -4.97 -0.37
CA TRP A 299 6.79 -4.64 -1.69
C TRP A 299 6.47 -3.21 -2.11
N ASN A 300 5.21 -2.77 -2.02
CA ASN A 300 4.78 -1.49 -2.62
C ASN A 300 5.01 -0.24 -1.77
N ALA A 301 5.36 -0.38 -0.50
CA ALA A 301 5.74 0.74 0.36
C ALA A 301 7.19 0.59 0.85
N TYR A 302 7.59 -0.63 1.23
CA TYR A 302 8.86 -0.85 1.94
C TYR A 302 10.01 -1.29 1.03
N LYS A 303 9.78 -2.19 0.05
CA LYS A 303 10.78 -2.50 -0.99
C LYS A 303 10.93 -1.34 -1.97
N VAL A 304 9.80 -0.81 -2.44
CA VAL A 304 9.72 0.34 -3.34
C VAL A 304 8.82 1.37 -2.67
N GLY A 305 9.31 2.60 -2.49
CA GLY A 305 8.51 3.70 -1.95
C GLY A 305 7.57 4.23 -3.02
N SER A 306 6.46 3.55 -3.28
CA SER A 306 5.45 4.01 -4.25
C SER A 306 4.68 5.21 -3.68
N PRO A 307 4.19 6.14 -4.52
CA PRO A 307 3.20 7.11 -4.08
C PRO A 307 1.96 6.40 -3.53
N ASN A 308 1.33 6.93 -2.48
CA ASN A 308 0.21 6.25 -1.79
C ASN A 308 -0.90 5.81 -2.75
N TYR A 309 -1.35 6.67 -3.67
CA TYR A 309 -2.40 6.29 -4.63
C TYR A 309 -2.03 5.07 -5.49
N LEU A 310 -0.74 4.87 -5.76
CA LEU A 310 -0.24 3.73 -6.52
C LEU A 310 -0.10 2.50 -5.62
N ALA A 311 0.44 2.65 -4.41
CA ALA A 311 0.53 1.58 -3.43
C ALA A 311 -0.86 1.00 -3.16
N GLU A 312 -1.82 1.84 -2.77
CA GLU A 312 -3.18 1.43 -2.40
C GLU A 312 -3.98 0.87 -3.58
N GLY A 313 -3.79 1.43 -4.78
CA GLY A 313 -4.37 0.87 -6.01
C GLY A 313 -3.81 -0.51 -6.36
N ILE A 314 -2.50 -0.74 -6.13
CA ILE A 314 -1.88 -2.07 -6.27
C ILE A 314 -2.45 -3.03 -5.23
N SER A 315 -2.52 -2.62 -3.95
CA SER A 315 -3.01 -3.48 -2.87
C SER A 315 -4.42 -3.97 -3.16
N ARG A 316 -5.36 -3.05 -3.45
CA ARG A 316 -6.74 -3.40 -3.79
C ARG A 316 -6.85 -4.33 -5.01
N TYR A 317 -5.97 -4.19 -6.00
CA TYR A 317 -5.98 -5.08 -7.15
C TYR A 317 -5.45 -6.47 -6.83
N VAL A 318 -4.38 -6.58 -6.04
CA VAL A 318 -3.81 -7.88 -5.70
C VAL A 318 -4.67 -8.68 -4.72
N ASP A 319 -5.51 -8.03 -3.92
CA ASP A 319 -6.61 -8.70 -3.19
C ASP A 319 -7.52 -9.46 -4.15
N SER A 320 -7.88 -8.82 -5.27
CA SER A 320 -8.72 -9.42 -6.31
C SER A 320 -7.98 -10.52 -7.08
N LEU A 321 -6.68 -10.37 -7.31
CA LEU A 321 -5.85 -11.44 -7.89
C LEU A 321 -5.68 -12.64 -6.93
N TYR A 322 -5.67 -12.40 -5.63
CA TYR A 322 -5.64 -13.48 -4.65
C TYR A 322 -6.99 -14.20 -4.62
N GLY A 323 -8.10 -13.47 -4.72
CA GLY A 323 -9.43 -14.04 -4.99
C GLY A 323 -9.45 -14.89 -6.27
N GLU A 324 -8.84 -14.42 -7.36
CA GLU A 324 -8.67 -15.18 -8.61
C GLU A 324 -7.85 -16.47 -8.40
N ARG A 325 -6.78 -16.41 -7.59
CA ARG A 325 -5.97 -17.59 -7.27
C ARG A 325 -6.80 -18.68 -6.59
N LEU A 326 -7.72 -18.29 -5.71
CA LEU A 326 -8.55 -19.21 -4.93
C LEU A 326 -9.77 -19.72 -5.72
N GLY A 327 -10.45 -18.85 -6.46
CA GLY A 327 -11.74 -19.14 -7.11
C GLY A 327 -11.77 -19.00 -8.63
N GLY A 328 -10.63 -18.72 -9.25
CA GLY A 328 -10.49 -18.53 -10.70
C GLY A 328 -11.08 -17.22 -11.23
N PHE A 329 -11.19 -17.14 -12.56
CA PHE A 329 -11.64 -15.93 -13.25
C PHE A 329 -13.05 -15.47 -12.84
N ALA A 330 -13.94 -16.40 -12.48
CA ALA A 330 -15.29 -16.05 -12.03
C ALA A 330 -15.27 -15.17 -10.77
N THR A 331 -14.35 -15.46 -9.84
CA THR A 331 -14.13 -14.65 -8.64
C THR A 331 -13.55 -13.28 -8.99
N LEU A 332 -12.50 -13.24 -9.84
CA LEU A 332 -11.93 -11.97 -10.29
C LEU A 332 -13.02 -11.08 -10.91
N LYS A 333 -13.81 -11.65 -11.81
CA LYS A 333 -14.94 -10.96 -12.46
C LYS A 333 -15.90 -10.37 -11.42
N ALA A 334 -16.34 -11.16 -10.44
CA ALA A 334 -17.25 -10.70 -9.40
C ALA A 334 -16.65 -9.54 -8.59
N HIS A 335 -15.38 -9.65 -8.18
CA HIS A 335 -14.68 -8.62 -7.41
C HIS A 335 -14.53 -7.32 -8.19
N MET A 336 -14.13 -7.38 -9.46
CA MET A 336 -13.94 -6.18 -10.26
C MET A 336 -15.27 -5.50 -10.60
N GLN A 337 -16.35 -6.28 -10.78
CA GLN A 337 -17.70 -5.74 -10.93
C GLN A 337 -18.18 -5.01 -9.67
N GLU A 338 -17.95 -5.59 -8.49
CA GLU A 338 -18.25 -4.95 -7.20
C GLU A 338 -17.39 -3.70 -6.97
N THR A 339 -16.11 -3.75 -7.31
CA THR A 339 -15.18 -2.61 -7.27
C THR A 339 -15.69 -1.46 -8.16
N ALA A 340 -16.08 -1.75 -9.40
CA ALA A 340 -16.67 -0.76 -10.31
C ALA A 340 -18.02 -0.21 -9.79
N ALA A 341 -18.87 -1.05 -9.21
CA ALA A 341 -20.13 -0.62 -8.61
C ALA A 341 -19.90 0.35 -7.43
N SER A 342 -18.91 0.06 -6.58
CA SER A 342 -18.49 0.92 -5.46
C SER A 342 -17.99 2.28 -5.95
N PHE A 343 -17.24 2.33 -7.06
CA PHE A 343 -16.85 3.59 -7.69
C PHE A 343 -18.07 4.47 -8.01
N PHE A 344 -19.05 3.91 -8.73
CA PHE A 344 -20.24 4.66 -9.17
C PHE A 344 -21.13 5.07 -8.00
N HIS A 345 -21.19 4.25 -6.95
CA HIS A 345 -21.87 4.62 -5.72
C HIS A 345 -21.25 5.86 -5.09
N LEU A 346 -19.92 5.90 -4.96
CA LEU A 346 -19.20 7.01 -4.35
C LEU A 346 -19.41 8.31 -5.14
N VAL A 347 -19.07 8.32 -6.42
CA VAL A 347 -19.15 9.54 -7.25
C VAL A 347 -20.59 9.99 -7.53
N GLY A 348 -21.56 9.06 -7.51
CA GLY A 348 -22.95 9.33 -7.86
C GLY A 348 -23.89 9.65 -6.69
N LYS A 349 -23.67 9.06 -5.50
CA LYS A 349 -24.57 9.18 -4.35
C LYS A 349 -23.94 9.83 -3.12
N SER A 350 -22.63 9.70 -2.94
CA SER A 350 -21.95 10.20 -1.73
C SER A 350 -21.38 11.61 -1.87
N GLY A 351 -21.49 12.23 -3.05
CA GLY A 351 -20.98 13.59 -3.30
C GLY A 351 -19.46 13.71 -3.31
N VAL A 352 -18.75 12.58 -3.28
CA VAL A 352 -17.29 12.53 -3.42
C VAL A 352 -16.91 13.01 -4.82
N GLU A 353 -16.09 14.06 -4.88
CA GLU A 353 -15.62 14.64 -6.14
C GLU A 353 -14.69 13.67 -6.89
N ASP A 354 -15.00 13.42 -8.15
CA ASP A 354 -14.14 12.65 -9.05
C ASP A 354 -12.95 13.50 -9.50
N LYS A 355 -11.81 13.33 -8.84
CA LYS A 355 -10.51 13.94 -9.17
C LYS A 355 -9.59 12.93 -9.84
N ALA A 356 -8.47 13.42 -10.40
CA ALA A 356 -7.37 12.55 -10.78
C ALA A 356 -6.88 11.77 -9.54
N ILE A 357 -6.58 10.47 -9.68
CA ILE A 357 -6.18 9.66 -8.52
C ILE A 357 -4.78 10.01 -8.01
N CYS A 358 -3.95 10.66 -8.83
CA CYS A 358 -2.67 11.22 -8.38
C CYS A 358 -2.82 12.60 -7.71
N ASP A 359 -4.02 13.17 -7.65
CA ASP A 359 -4.27 14.43 -6.93
C ASP A 359 -4.10 14.20 -5.42
N PRO A 360 -3.28 14.99 -4.71
CA PRO A 360 -3.03 14.80 -3.28
C PRO A 360 -4.27 15.02 -2.40
N THR A 361 -5.34 15.61 -2.95
CA THR A 361 -6.61 15.91 -2.27
C THR A 361 -7.75 14.97 -2.67
N VAL A 362 -7.50 13.96 -3.51
CA VAL A 362 -8.51 12.97 -3.85
C VAL A 362 -8.91 12.17 -2.62
N ALA A 363 -10.20 11.85 -2.50
CA ALA A 363 -10.67 10.98 -1.43
C ALA A 363 -9.94 9.62 -1.51
N PRO A 364 -9.37 9.11 -0.40
CA PRO A 364 -8.61 7.87 -0.41
C PRO A 364 -9.28 6.73 -1.15
N THR A 365 -10.53 6.43 -0.80
CA THR A 365 -11.34 5.35 -1.38
C THR A 365 -11.41 5.40 -2.92
N LEU A 366 -11.32 6.57 -3.55
CA LEU A 366 -11.31 6.67 -5.01
C LEU A 366 -10.01 6.14 -5.62
N TYR A 367 -8.84 6.41 -5.05
CA TYR A 367 -7.59 5.89 -5.62
C TYR A 367 -7.45 4.37 -5.40
N PHE A 368 -8.00 3.80 -4.31
CA PHE A 368 -8.05 2.33 -4.15
C PHE A 368 -8.83 1.71 -5.32
N ILE A 369 -10.04 2.21 -5.54
CA ILE A 369 -10.99 1.63 -6.49
C ILE A 369 -10.57 1.88 -7.94
N LYS A 370 -10.34 3.15 -8.31
CA LYS A 370 -9.99 3.52 -9.69
C LYS A 370 -8.57 3.09 -10.05
N GLY A 371 -7.64 3.06 -9.08
CA GLY A 371 -6.31 2.46 -9.24
C GLY A 371 -6.38 0.96 -9.55
N ALA A 372 -7.19 0.20 -8.80
CA ALA A 372 -7.37 -1.22 -9.07
C ALA A 372 -8.03 -1.49 -10.43
N MET A 373 -9.07 -0.73 -10.80
CA MET A 373 -9.69 -0.82 -12.13
C MET A 373 -8.69 -0.48 -13.24
N ALA A 374 -7.83 0.52 -13.05
CA ALA A 374 -6.79 0.86 -14.01
C ALA A 374 -5.79 -0.30 -14.20
N LEU A 375 -5.36 -0.96 -13.13
CA LEU A 375 -4.49 -2.14 -13.25
C LEU A 375 -5.20 -3.34 -13.92
N HIS A 376 -6.48 -3.54 -13.64
CA HIS A 376 -7.30 -4.57 -14.30
C HIS A 376 -7.41 -4.34 -15.82
N MET A 377 -7.71 -3.11 -16.23
CA MET A 377 -7.74 -2.73 -17.66
C MET A 377 -6.35 -2.82 -18.30
N LEU A 378 -5.28 -2.48 -17.56
CA LEU A 378 -3.91 -2.61 -18.04
C LEU A 378 -3.56 -4.09 -18.28
N ARG A 379 -3.91 -4.99 -17.37
CA ARG A 379 -3.73 -6.45 -17.54
C ARG A 379 -4.50 -6.96 -18.76
N LYS A 380 -5.76 -6.54 -18.95
CA LYS A 380 -6.55 -6.91 -20.14
C LYS A 380 -5.85 -6.48 -21.44
N MET A 381 -5.34 -5.26 -21.48
CA MET A 381 -4.71 -4.69 -22.67
C MET A 381 -3.34 -5.32 -22.98
N LEU A 382 -2.55 -5.64 -21.96
CA LEU A 382 -1.19 -6.16 -22.13
C LEU A 382 -1.10 -7.68 -22.18
N GLY A 383 -2.11 -8.38 -21.65
CA GLY A 383 -2.08 -9.80 -21.36
C GLY A 383 -1.30 -10.14 -20.08
N ASP A 384 -1.56 -11.32 -19.55
CA ASP A 384 -1.04 -11.78 -18.25
C ASP A 384 0.48 -11.78 -18.15
N GLU A 385 1.17 -12.26 -19.18
CA GLU A 385 2.64 -12.39 -19.16
C GLU A 385 3.32 -11.03 -19.11
N SER A 386 2.93 -10.11 -19.99
CA SER A 386 3.45 -8.73 -20.00
C SER A 386 3.11 -8.00 -18.70
N PHE A 387 1.89 -8.19 -18.18
CA PHE A 387 1.48 -7.55 -16.93
C PHE A 387 2.31 -8.03 -15.74
N LYS A 388 2.44 -9.35 -15.55
CA LYS A 388 3.26 -9.96 -14.49
C LYS A 388 4.73 -9.56 -14.64
N SER A 389 5.25 -9.53 -15.86
CA SER A 389 6.61 -9.05 -16.12
C SER A 389 6.77 -7.57 -15.77
N GLY A 390 5.76 -6.72 -16.01
CA GLY A 390 5.76 -5.30 -15.65
C GLY A 390 5.79 -5.09 -14.14
N MET A 391 4.93 -5.79 -13.39
CA MET A 391 4.93 -5.76 -11.92
C MET A 391 6.27 -6.20 -11.36
N ARG A 392 6.79 -7.36 -11.78
CA ARG A 392 8.08 -7.86 -11.32
C ARG A 392 9.22 -6.90 -11.64
N ARG A 393 9.21 -6.31 -12.85
CA ARG A 393 10.22 -5.32 -13.26
C ARG A 393 10.17 -4.08 -12.39
N TYR A 394 8.98 -3.55 -12.08
CA TYR A 394 8.85 -2.38 -11.22
C TYR A 394 9.49 -2.63 -9.84
N PHE A 395 9.13 -3.74 -9.19
CA PHE A 395 9.65 -4.07 -7.87
C PHE A 395 11.13 -4.49 -7.86
N THR A 396 11.71 -4.84 -9.01
CA THR A 396 13.13 -5.20 -9.11
C THR A 396 13.99 -3.99 -9.47
N ASP A 397 13.63 -3.23 -10.51
CA ASP A 397 14.41 -2.10 -11.02
C ASP A 397 14.44 -0.91 -10.03
N PHE A 398 13.39 -0.80 -9.19
CA PHE A 398 13.20 0.32 -8.27
C PHE A 398 13.31 -0.05 -6.78
N ALA A 399 13.81 -1.25 -6.46
CA ALA A 399 14.08 -1.64 -5.07
C ALA A 399 14.97 -0.59 -4.36
N GLY A 400 14.59 -0.23 -3.13
CA GLY A 400 15.25 0.79 -2.31
C GLY A 400 15.03 2.24 -2.77
N LYS A 401 14.12 2.51 -3.72
CA LYS A 401 13.88 3.86 -4.26
C LYS A 401 12.46 4.34 -3.96
N ALA A 402 12.33 5.63 -3.68
CA ALA A 402 11.05 6.33 -3.83
C ALA A 402 10.78 6.55 -5.33
N THR A 403 9.57 6.26 -5.79
CA THR A 403 9.24 6.23 -7.22
C THR A 403 8.13 7.20 -7.57
N THR A 404 7.96 7.42 -8.87
CA THR A 404 6.90 8.22 -9.47
C THR A 404 5.99 7.36 -10.33
N LEU A 405 4.86 7.93 -10.80
CA LEU A 405 4.02 7.28 -11.81
C LEU A 405 4.80 6.97 -13.10
N ALA A 406 5.73 7.83 -13.49
CA ALA A 406 6.55 7.62 -14.68
C ALA A 406 7.47 6.41 -14.54
N ASP A 407 8.01 6.16 -13.35
CA ASP A 407 8.82 4.98 -13.06
C ASP A 407 7.99 3.70 -13.19
N PHE A 408 6.79 3.69 -12.59
CA PHE A 408 5.85 2.58 -12.70
C PHE A 408 5.46 2.32 -14.16
N ARG A 409 5.04 3.36 -14.88
CA ARG A 409 4.77 3.28 -16.33
C ARG A 409 5.94 2.67 -17.09
N SER A 410 7.16 3.16 -16.84
CA SER A 410 8.35 2.73 -17.57
C SER A 410 8.62 1.22 -17.43
N ALA A 411 8.27 0.61 -16.29
CA ALA A 411 8.39 -0.83 -16.09
C ALA A 411 7.42 -1.63 -16.99
N PHE A 412 6.20 -1.13 -17.17
CA PHE A 412 5.21 -1.71 -18.08
C PHE A 412 5.56 -1.47 -19.55
N GLU A 413 6.10 -0.31 -19.91
CA GLU A 413 6.57 -0.04 -21.26
C GLU A 413 7.74 -0.95 -21.64
N ARG A 414 8.71 -1.14 -20.74
CA ARG A 414 9.85 -2.05 -20.95
C ARG A 414 9.46 -3.52 -21.04
N SER A 415 8.43 -3.95 -20.32
CA SER A 415 7.97 -5.35 -20.34
C SER A 415 7.08 -5.67 -21.54
N SER A 416 6.23 -4.72 -21.96
CA SER A 416 5.31 -4.92 -23.07
C SER A 416 5.85 -4.47 -24.43
N GLY A 417 6.89 -3.64 -24.46
CA GLY A 417 7.37 -2.99 -25.69
C GLY A 417 6.42 -1.91 -26.23
N ARG A 418 5.39 -1.54 -25.47
CA ARG A 418 4.34 -0.60 -25.87
C ARG A 418 4.56 0.77 -25.24
N ARG A 419 4.10 1.82 -25.92
CA ARG A 419 3.98 3.16 -25.33
C ARG A 419 2.68 3.27 -24.54
N LEU A 420 2.79 3.68 -23.28
CA LEU A 420 1.69 3.71 -22.31
C LEU A 420 1.44 5.12 -21.75
N ASP A 421 2.11 6.16 -22.26
CA ASP A 421 1.90 7.56 -21.87
C ASP A 421 0.40 7.91 -21.78
N TRP A 422 -0.34 7.57 -22.84
CA TRP A 422 -1.78 7.85 -22.95
C TRP A 422 -2.61 7.12 -21.88
N PHE A 423 -2.21 5.90 -21.52
CA PHE A 423 -2.97 5.07 -20.58
C PHE A 423 -2.86 5.66 -19.17
N PHE A 424 -1.64 5.98 -18.75
CA PHE A 424 -1.41 6.54 -17.42
C PHE A 424 -1.95 7.98 -17.31
N ALA A 425 -1.78 8.81 -18.34
CA ALA A 425 -2.42 10.11 -18.40
C ALA A 425 -3.95 10.00 -18.28
N GLN A 426 -4.55 9.01 -18.96
CA GLN A 426 -5.99 8.81 -18.94
C GLN A 426 -6.53 8.37 -17.57
N TRP A 427 -5.88 7.40 -16.94
CA TRP A 427 -6.45 6.72 -15.77
C TRP A 427 -5.95 7.24 -14.43
N TYR A 428 -4.74 7.82 -14.40
CA TYR A 428 -4.13 8.32 -13.17
C TYR A 428 -4.21 9.85 -13.05
N GLU A 429 -4.00 10.56 -14.14
CA GLU A 429 -3.80 12.02 -14.15
C GLU A 429 -5.05 12.82 -14.53
N ARG A 430 -6.16 12.15 -14.88
CA ARG A 430 -7.43 12.80 -15.24
C ARG A 430 -8.62 12.26 -14.45
N PRO A 431 -9.57 13.13 -14.09
CA PRO A 431 -10.87 12.69 -13.60
C PRO A 431 -11.69 12.05 -14.72
N GLY A 432 -12.84 11.49 -14.36
CA GLY A 432 -13.83 10.96 -15.29
C GLY A 432 -13.70 9.46 -15.52
N TRP A 433 -14.70 8.96 -16.23
CA TRP A 433 -14.80 7.59 -16.73
C TRP A 433 -15.62 7.56 -18.04
N PRO A 434 -15.46 6.52 -18.87
CA PRO A 434 -16.22 6.36 -20.12
C PRO A 434 -17.73 6.20 -19.89
N ARG A 435 -18.53 6.95 -20.66
CA ARG A 435 -19.99 6.80 -20.74
C ARG A 435 -20.37 6.48 -22.17
N LEU A 436 -20.68 5.22 -22.43
CA LEU A 436 -20.84 4.68 -23.78
C LEU A 436 -22.31 4.45 -24.09
N SER A 437 -22.75 4.87 -25.27
CA SER A 437 -23.97 4.39 -25.92
C SER A 437 -23.56 3.59 -27.15
N VAL A 438 -24.00 2.34 -27.23
CA VAL A 438 -23.59 1.41 -28.28
C VAL A 438 -24.81 0.84 -28.98
N ALA A 439 -24.78 0.87 -30.31
CA ALA A 439 -25.76 0.22 -31.18
C ALA A 439 -25.01 -0.58 -32.26
N TRP A 440 -25.66 -1.61 -32.80
CA TRP A 440 -25.06 -2.41 -33.87
C TRP A 440 -26.09 -2.83 -34.91
N GLU A 441 -25.65 -3.01 -36.14
CA GLU A 441 -26.48 -3.47 -37.25
C GLU A 441 -25.67 -4.37 -38.22
N PRO A 442 -26.31 -5.35 -38.88
CA PRO A 442 -25.69 -6.06 -39.99
C PRO A 442 -25.33 -5.11 -41.14
N VAL A 443 -24.13 -5.22 -41.67
CA VAL A 443 -23.73 -4.47 -42.87
C VAL A 443 -24.22 -5.22 -44.11
N SER A 444 -24.94 -4.53 -45.00
CA SER A 444 -25.44 -5.09 -46.26
C SER A 444 -24.46 -4.81 -47.42
N GLY A 445 -24.46 -5.68 -48.43
CA GLY A 445 -23.71 -5.46 -49.68
C GLY A 445 -22.21 -5.72 -49.60
N THR A 446 -21.75 -6.50 -48.62
CA THR A 446 -20.35 -6.90 -48.45
C THR A 446 -20.12 -8.35 -48.92
N ASP A 447 -18.95 -8.63 -49.49
CA ASP A 447 -18.58 -9.99 -49.96
C ASP A 447 -18.48 -11.02 -48.82
N ARG A 448 -18.28 -10.53 -47.58
CA ARG A 448 -18.27 -11.33 -46.34
C ARG A 448 -19.23 -10.71 -45.32
N PRO A 449 -19.89 -11.52 -44.46
CA PRO A 449 -20.73 -10.98 -43.40
C PRO A 449 -19.94 -10.03 -42.47
N GLU A 450 -20.50 -8.85 -42.23
CA GLU A 450 -19.95 -7.85 -41.32
C GLU A 450 -21.06 -7.31 -40.41
N VAL A 451 -20.68 -6.87 -39.21
CA VAL A 451 -21.53 -6.06 -38.33
C VAL A 451 -20.89 -4.70 -38.10
N GLY A 452 -21.70 -3.65 -38.20
CA GLY A 452 -21.30 -2.27 -37.90
C GLY A 452 -21.69 -1.94 -36.48
N VAL A 453 -20.71 -1.64 -35.62
CA VAL A 453 -20.92 -1.23 -34.22
C VAL A 453 -20.69 0.27 -34.12
N THR A 454 -21.76 1.03 -33.87
CA THR A 454 -21.67 2.47 -33.63
C THR A 454 -21.57 2.74 -32.14
N ILE A 455 -20.54 3.47 -31.75
CA ILE A 455 -20.23 3.83 -30.36
C ILE A 455 -20.24 5.34 -30.24
N VAL A 456 -21.02 5.85 -29.30
CA VAL A 456 -21.06 7.27 -28.92
C VAL A 456 -20.56 7.42 -27.50
N GLN A 457 -19.54 8.25 -27.30
CA GLN A 457 -19.04 8.63 -25.99
C GLN A 457 -19.72 9.91 -25.53
N LYS A 458 -20.29 9.90 -24.32
CA LYS A 458 -20.96 11.04 -23.70
C LYS A 458 -20.08 11.69 -22.63
N GLY A 459 -20.19 13.00 -22.48
CA GLY A 459 -19.53 13.76 -21.41
C GLY A 459 -18.33 14.58 -21.86
N PRO A 460 -17.75 15.38 -20.96
CA PRO A 460 -16.72 16.36 -21.30
C PRO A 460 -15.33 15.75 -21.56
N THR A 461 -15.14 14.47 -21.24
CA THR A 461 -13.86 13.77 -21.40
C THR A 461 -14.09 12.46 -22.13
N LEU A 462 -13.35 12.25 -23.22
CA LEU A 462 -13.44 11.07 -24.06
C LEU A 462 -12.28 10.14 -23.74
N PHE A 463 -12.53 8.83 -23.84
CA PHE A 463 -11.61 7.80 -23.39
C PHE A 463 -11.24 6.87 -24.55
N ARG A 464 -9.97 6.48 -24.58
CA ARG A 464 -9.52 5.37 -25.43
C ARG A 464 -9.65 4.06 -24.64
N LEU A 465 -10.36 3.07 -25.18
CA LEU A 465 -10.51 1.74 -24.59
C LEU A 465 -10.01 0.70 -25.58
N GLU A 466 -8.76 0.29 -25.40
CA GLU A 466 -8.13 -0.72 -26.24
C GLU A 466 -8.38 -2.12 -25.68
N GLY A 467 -8.72 -3.07 -26.56
CA GLY A 467 -9.02 -4.44 -26.14
C GLY A 467 -10.41 -4.57 -25.51
N PHE A 468 -11.35 -3.71 -25.91
CA PHE A 468 -12.72 -3.69 -25.44
C PHE A 468 -13.49 -4.91 -26.00
N PRO A 469 -13.94 -5.87 -25.17
CA PRO A 469 -14.49 -7.11 -25.68
C PRO A 469 -15.91 -6.95 -26.22
N VAL A 470 -16.16 -7.53 -27.39
CA VAL A 470 -17.48 -7.66 -28.01
C VAL A 470 -17.76 -9.15 -28.21
N ARG A 471 -18.72 -9.68 -27.44
CA ARG A 471 -19.14 -11.08 -27.54
C ARG A 471 -20.24 -11.22 -28.59
N LEU A 472 -19.91 -11.89 -29.67
CA LEU A 472 -20.82 -12.24 -30.76
C LEU A 472 -21.55 -13.54 -30.38
N LYS A 473 -22.86 -13.45 -30.12
CA LYS A 473 -23.69 -14.62 -29.81
C LYS A 473 -24.38 -15.16 -31.05
N HIS A 474 -24.25 -16.46 -31.26
CA HIS A 474 -24.97 -17.26 -32.25
C HIS A 474 -25.81 -18.32 -31.53
N ASP A 475 -26.59 -19.11 -32.28
CA ASP A 475 -27.55 -20.09 -31.73
C ASP A 475 -27.04 -20.91 -30.53
N ARG A 476 -25.85 -21.49 -30.66
CA ARG A 476 -25.25 -22.39 -29.65
C ARG A 476 -23.80 -22.07 -29.31
N THR A 477 -23.25 -21.00 -29.89
CA THR A 477 -21.84 -20.64 -29.74
C THR A 477 -21.72 -19.15 -29.52
N ALA A 478 -20.63 -18.75 -28.85
CA ALA A 478 -20.24 -17.35 -28.75
C ALA A 478 -18.75 -17.23 -29.09
N GLU A 479 -18.38 -16.11 -29.71
CA GLU A 479 -16.99 -15.74 -29.94
C GLU A 479 -16.76 -14.31 -29.45
N ASP A 480 -15.58 -14.05 -28.87
CA ASP A 480 -15.21 -12.73 -28.39
C ASP A 480 -14.25 -12.08 -29.38
N VAL A 481 -14.55 -10.84 -29.74
CA VAL A 481 -13.67 -9.99 -30.56
C VAL A 481 -13.31 -8.75 -29.75
N ASP A 482 -12.02 -8.49 -29.62
CA ASP A 482 -11.52 -7.26 -29.01
C ASP A 482 -11.51 -6.13 -30.04
N VAL A 483 -12.10 -4.99 -29.69
CA VAL A 483 -12.08 -3.76 -30.51
C VAL A 483 -11.38 -2.63 -29.78
N THR A 484 -10.97 -1.60 -30.53
CA THR A 484 -10.46 -0.35 -29.94
C THR A 484 -11.53 0.72 -30.05
N ILE A 485 -11.89 1.31 -28.91
CA ILE A 485 -12.73 2.49 -28.84
C ILE A 485 -11.78 3.69 -28.79
N GLU A 486 -11.76 4.52 -29.84
CA GLU A 486 -10.95 5.74 -29.85
C GLU A 486 -11.58 6.86 -29.01
N ALA A 487 -10.76 7.79 -28.53
CA ALA A 487 -11.19 8.96 -27.75
C ALA A 487 -11.88 10.04 -28.61
N VAL A 488 -12.94 9.65 -29.33
CA VAL A 488 -13.77 10.49 -30.19
C VAL A 488 -15.24 10.39 -29.80
N GLU A 489 -16.03 11.43 -30.10
CA GLU A 489 -17.45 11.49 -29.70
C GLU A 489 -18.28 10.36 -30.32
N LYS A 490 -17.99 10.03 -31.59
CA LYS A 490 -18.68 8.97 -32.32
C LYS A 490 -17.70 8.22 -33.22
N GLN A 491 -17.78 6.90 -33.22
CA GLN A 491 -17.09 6.03 -34.17
C GLN A 491 -17.98 4.86 -34.59
N THR A 492 -17.74 4.33 -35.79
CA THR A 492 -18.36 3.08 -36.23
C THR A 492 -17.24 2.10 -36.57
N ILE A 493 -17.27 0.94 -35.91
CA ILE A 493 -16.31 -0.15 -36.08
C ILE A 493 -16.98 -1.24 -36.90
N ARG A 494 -16.31 -1.72 -37.95
CA ARG A 494 -16.77 -2.88 -38.72
C ARG A 494 -16.06 -4.12 -38.23
N ILE A 495 -16.84 -5.14 -37.85
CA ILE A 495 -16.33 -6.43 -37.38
C ILE A 495 -16.70 -7.46 -38.44
N GLY A 496 -15.70 -8.08 -39.04
CA GLY A 496 -15.89 -9.23 -39.92
C GLY A 496 -16.34 -10.43 -39.11
N VAL A 497 -17.39 -11.12 -39.55
CA VAL A 497 -17.97 -12.26 -38.84
C VAL A 497 -18.08 -13.47 -39.76
N SER A 498 -17.93 -14.67 -39.21
CA SER A 498 -18.06 -15.91 -39.98
C SER A 498 -19.51 -16.16 -40.44
N ARG A 499 -20.47 -15.68 -39.66
CA ARG A 499 -21.92 -15.68 -39.93
C ARG A 499 -22.58 -14.56 -39.12
N GLN A 500 -23.76 -14.12 -39.53
CA GLN A 500 -24.48 -13.07 -38.80
C GLN A 500 -24.79 -13.48 -37.35
N PRO A 501 -24.40 -12.69 -36.34
CA PRO A 501 -24.74 -12.95 -34.94
C PRO A 501 -26.20 -12.58 -34.66
N GLN A 502 -26.78 -13.25 -33.66
CA GLN A 502 -28.13 -12.96 -33.17
C GLN A 502 -28.14 -11.82 -32.14
N LYS A 503 -27.04 -11.65 -31.43
CA LYS A 503 -26.87 -10.63 -30.39
C LYS A 503 -25.39 -10.29 -30.22
N LEU A 504 -25.11 -9.02 -29.95
CA LEU A 504 -23.82 -8.57 -29.44
C LEU A 504 -23.94 -8.24 -27.95
N GLU A 505 -22.95 -8.63 -27.16
CA GLU A 505 -22.76 -8.18 -25.79
C GLU A 505 -21.45 -7.42 -25.67
N PHE A 506 -21.50 -6.22 -25.12
CA PHE A 506 -20.35 -5.32 -25.04
C PHE A 506 -19.79 -5.38 -23.64
N ASP A 507 -18.52 -5.77 -23.53
CA ASP A 507 -17.78 -6.04 -22.29
C ASP A 507 -18.61 -6.83 -21.25
N PRO A 508 -19.01 -8.08 -21.59
CA PRO A 508 -19.90 -8.90 -20.77
C PRO A 508 -19.25 -9.40 -19.47
N ASP A 509 -17.93 -9.30 -19.37
CA ASP A 509 -17.16 -9.75 -18.21
C ASP A 509 -16.70 -8.59 -17.31
N GLY A 510 -17.01 -7.33 -17.67
CA GLY A 510 -16.78 -6.18 -16.80
C GLY A 510 -15.31 -5.78 -16.66
N TRP A 511 -14.52 -5.93 -17.73
CA TRP A 511 -13.11 -5.56 -17.76
C TRP A 511 -12.88 -4.06 -17.62
N PHE A 512 -13.86 -3.22 -18.00
CA PHE A 512 -13.70 -1.78 -18.06
C PHE A 512 -14.54 -1.06 -17.00
N LEU A 513 -13.94 -0.05 -16.35
CA LEU A 513 -14.70 0.92 -15.57
C LEU A 513 -15.49 1.82 -16.52
N ARG A 514 -16.81 1.68 -16.60
CA ARG A 514 -17.64 2.44 -17.54
C ARG A 514 -19.13 2.44 -17.17
N ASN A 515 -19.87 3.38 -17.74
CA ASN A 515 -21.31 3.20 -17.98
C ASN A 515 -21.54 2.75 -19.42
N LEU A 516 -22.48 1.83 -19.61
CA LEU A 516 -22.88 1.32 -20.91
C LEU A 516 -24.40 1.37 -21.06
N GLU A 517 -24.86 2.05 -22.11
CA GLU A 517 -26.21 1.96 -22.64
C GLU A 517 -26.16 1.18 -23.96
N THR A 518 -26.93 0.10 -24.08
CA THR A 518 -27.06 -0.63 -25.34
C THR A 518 -28.39 -0.29 -26.01
N GLY A 519 -28.31 0.32 -27.20
CA GLY A 519 -29.45 0.46 -28.10
C GLY A 519 -29.79 -0.88 -28.76
N LYS A 520 -31.06 -1.06 -29.13
CA LYS A 520 -31.48 -2.14 -30.02
C LYS A 520 -31.10 -1.84 -31.46
#